data_AF-A0A926CJR9-F1
#
_entry.id   AF-A0A926CJR9-F1
#
_cell.length_a   1.000
_cell.length_b   1.000
_cell.length_c   1.000
_cell.angle_alpha   90.00
_cell.angle_beta   90.00
_cell.angle_gamma   90.00
#
_symmetry.space_group_name_H-M   'P 1'
#
loop_
_entity.id
_entity.type
_entity.pdbx_description
1 polymer ?
#
loop_
_entity_poly.entity_id
_entity_poly.type
_entity_poly.pdbx_seq_one_letter_code
_entity_poly.pdbx_strand_id
1 'polypeptide(L)'
;MGMLDAIAASLGSAGKDAVTPSSVAVAGSDQRRDSRPVLQLNRFPVTLDANSYKNALSGRNPNGDRRSLFAFRQLVDPIPAFTRSYSPTGSTEQAYQTLLHGASVDGESEFAAGVLSEAKERFESGKIANLDGSPGVWRPVYVVPEDWYAASAERFQRLDIDLNATANSDSEFAVIGGEESLELRLG
;
A
#
# COMPACT_ATOMS: atom_id res chain seq x y z
N MET A 1 -39.91 -4.58 -9.80
CA MET A 1 -39.84 -4.05 -8.42
C MET A 1 -40.30 -5.16 -7.49
N GLY A 2 -39.50 -5.75 -6.61
CA GLY A 2 -38.07 -5.63 -6.35
C GLY A 2 -37.66 -6.90 -5.60
N MET A 3 -36.87 -7.75 -6.25
CA MET A 3 -36.34 -9.02 -5.75
C MET A 3 -35.19 -8.82 -4.74
N LEU A 4 -35.05 -7.59 -4.21
CA LEU A 4 -33.94 -7.13 -3.37
C LEU A 4 -34.31 -7.05 -1.88
N ASP A 5 -35.61 -7.11 -1.52
CA ASP A 5 -36.05 -7.09 -0.12
C ASP A 5 -35.98 -8.47 0.57
N ALA A 6 -35.86 -9.56 -0.19
CA ALA A 6 -35.79 -10.92 0.35
C ALA A 6 -34.38 -11.30 0.87
N ILE A 7 -33.33 -10.57 0.48
CA ILE A 7 -31.94 -10.84 0.91
C ILE A 7 -31.63 -10.18 2.27
N ALA A 8 -32.34 -9.11 2.63
CA ALA A 8 -32.14 -8.43 3.91
C ALA A 8 -32.80 -9.15 5.11
N ALA A 9 -33.73 -10.10 4.86
CA ALA A 9 -34.48 -10.79 5.91
C ALA A 9 -33.92 -12.17 6.31
N SER A 10 -32.92 -12.72 5.61
CA SER A 10 -32.29 -14.01 5.99
C SER A 10 -31.05 -13.87 6.87
N LEU A 11 -30.62 -12.64 7.17
CA LEU A 11 -29.45 -12.36 8.04
C LEU A 11 -29.80 -12.16 9.51
N GLY A 12 -31.05 -12.38 9.92
CA GLY A 12 -31.48 -12.16 11.29
C GLY A 12 -32.52 -13.17 11.75
N SER A 13 -32.11 -14.41 12.03
CA SER A 13 -32.72 -15.28 13.06
C SER A 13 -32.36 -16.76 12.86
N ALA A 14 -31.44 -17.25 13.68
CA ALA A 14 -31.25 -18.61 14.21
C ALA A 14 -29.73 -18.87 14.27
N GLY A 15 -29.08 -19.09 15.42
CA GLY A 15 -29.57 -19.64 16.67
C GLY A 15 -28.65 -20.80 17.03
N LYS A 16 -27.67 -20.51 17.90
CA LYS A 16 -27.00 -21.44 18.83
C LYS A 16 -26.71 -22.85 18.31
N ASP A 17 -25.52 -23.04 17.73
CA ASP A 17 -24.70 -24.21 18.02
C ASP A 17 -23.21 -23.82 17.92
N ALA A 18 -22.50 -24.10 19.00
CA ALA A 18 -21.13 -23.69 19.23
C ALA A 18 -20.17 -24.60 18.43
N VAL A 19 -19.53 -24.03 17.41
CA VAL A 19 -18.26 -24.56 16.89
C VAL A 19 -17.19 -23.59 17.33
N THR A 20 -16.48 -23.96 18.39
CA THR A 20 -15.31 -23.24 18.89
C THR A 20 -14.23 -23.32 17.81
N PRO A 21 -13.79 -22.22 17.19
CA PRO A 21 -12.59 -22.27 16.36
C PRO A 21 -11.44 -22.62 17.28
N SER A 22 -10.80 -23.77 17.03
CA SER A 22 -9.55 -24.13 17.68
C SER A 22 -8.52 -23.08 17.26
N SER A 23 -8.31 -22.09 18.11
CA SER A 23 -7.20 -21.17 18.00
C SER A 23 -5.93 -22.00 18.17
N VAL A 24 -5.17 -22.13 17.10
CA VAL A 24 -3.76 -22.47 17.22
C VAL A 24 -3.13 -21.28 17.95
N ALA A 25 -3.05 -21.42 19.27
CA ALA A 25 -2.33 -20.49 20.12
C ALA A 25 -0.85 -20.57 19.74
N VAL A 26 -0.43 -19.66 18.86
CA VAL A 26 0.98 -19.34 18.72
C VAL A 26 1.37 -18.64 20.01
N ALA A 27 1.92 -19.40 20.96
CA ALA A 27 2.64 -18.87 22.10
C ALA A 27 3.85 -18.06 21.57
N GLY A 28 3.65 -16.76 21.43
CA GLY A 28 4.70 -15.80 21.12
C GLY A 28 4.40 -14.53 21.89
N SER A 29 5.13 -14.34 23.00
CA SER A 29 5.33 -13.13 23.79
C SER A 29 4.35 -11.95 23.57
N ASP A 30 3.73 -11.49 24.66
CA ASP A 30 3.10 -10.17 24.86
C ASP A 30 4.04 -9.00 24.50
N GLN A 31 4.38 -8.85 23.22
CA GLN A 31 4.62 -7.54 22.66
C GLN A 31 3.24 -7.02 22.30
N ARG A 32 2.70 -6.08 23.11
CA ARG A 32 1.72 -5.12 22.60
C ARG A 32 2.30 -4.61 21.28
N ARG A 33 1.79 -5.10 20.16
CA ARG A 33 2.16 -4.56 18.85
C ARG A 33 1.70 -3.12 18.91
N ASP A 34 2.67 -2.24 19.04
CA ASP A 34 2.44 -0.83 18.92
C ASP A 34 1.75 -0.61 17.58
N SER A 35 0.45 -0.34 17.62
CA SER A 35 -0.38 -0.17 16.43
C SER A 35 -0.25 1.23 15.84
N ARG A 36 0.62 2.07 16.41
CA ARG A 36 0.90 3.40 15.90
C ARG A 36 1.56 3.29 14.52
N PRO A 37 1.24 4.22 13.59
CA PRO A 37 1.92 4.31 12.31
C PRO A 37 3.42 4.51 12.52
N VAL A 38 4.23 3.85 11.69
CA VAL A 38 5.68 4.03 11.68
C VAL A 38 6.03 5.26 10.86
N LEU A 39 6.86 6.15 11.42
CA LEU A 39 7.46 7.26 10.68
C LEU A 39 8.91 6.94 10.33
N GLN A 40 9.24 6.99 9.04
CA GLN A 40 10.62 6.87 8.55
C GLN A 40 10.96 8.09 7.70
N LEU A 41 12.16 8.63 7.93
CA LEU A 41 12.66 9.77 7.17
C LEU A 41 13.84 9.35 6.30
N ASN A 42 13.97 10.00 5.14
CA ASN A 42 15.16 9.88 4.32
C ASN A 42 16.34 10.46 5.09
N ARG A 43 17.48 9.73 5.09
CA ARG A 43 18.73 10.22 5.71
C ARG A 43 19.21 11.53 5.06
N PHE A 44 18.98 11.65 3.75
CA PHE A 44 19.25 12.86 2.98
C PHE A 44 17.93 13.34 2.40
N PRO A 45 17.47 14.55 2.74
CA PRO A 45 16.25 15.10 2.17
C PRO A 45 16.32 15.17 0.64
N VAL A 46 15.25 14.76 -0.03
CA VAL A 46 15.10 14.87 -1.49
C VAL A 46 13.93 15.80 -1.77
N THR A 47 14.15 16.82 -2.59
CA THR A 47 13.07 17.66 -3.10
C THR A 47 12.40 16.97 -4.28
N LEU A 48 11.08 16.81 -4.20
CA LEU A 48 10.28 16.27 -5.30
C LEU A 48 9.69 17.43 -6.11
N ASP A 49 9.92 17.42 -7.42
CA ASP A 49 9.23 18.33 -8.34
C ASP A 49 7.95 17.67 -8.86
N ALA A 50 6.79 18.19 -8.44
CA ALA A 50 5.48 17.69 -8.85
C ALA A 50 5.28 17.68 -10.38
N ASN A 51 5.97 18.56 -11.13
CA ASN A 51 5.87 18.59 -12.58
C ASN A 51 6.39 17.32 -13.25
N SER A 52 7.29 16.59 -12.60
CA SER A 52 7.83 15.32 -13.09
C SER A 52 6.82 14.17 -13.06
N TYR A 53 5.70 14.34 -12.36
CA TYR A 53 4.75 13.27 -12.06
C TYR A 53 3.31 13.57 -12.48
N LYS A 54 2.93 14.85 -12.56
CA LYS A 54 1.53 15.28 -12.74
C LYS A 54 0.87 14.83 -14.05
N ASN A 55 1.65 14.61 -15.11
CA ASN A 55 1.14 14.21 -16.43
C ASN A 55 1.25 12.70 -16.68
N ALA A 56 1.12 11.87 -15.66
CA ALA A 56 1.14 10.41 -15.85
C ALA A 56 0.01 9.94 -16.79
N LEU A 57 0.34 9.04 -17.71
CA LEU A 57 -0.64 8.29 -18.50
C LEU A 57 -1.58 7.53 -17.55
N SER A 58 -2.90 7.67 -17.72
CA SER A 58 -3.91 6.91 -16.95
C SER A 58 -5.17 6.69 -17.79
N GLY A 59 -6.15 5.93 -17.27
CA GLY A 59 -7.44 5.75 -17.94
C GLY A 59 -8.23 7.05 -18.12
N ARG A 60 -8.00 8.05 -17.27
CA ARG A 60 -8.63 9.38 -17.34
C ARG A 60 -7.72 10.43 -17.99
N ASN A 61 -6.41 10.19 -18.02
CA ASN A 61 -5.43 10.94 -18.81
C ASN A 61 -4.83 10.07 -19.92
N PRO A 62 -5.61 9.68 -20.96
CA PRO A 62 -5.14 8.78 -22.02
C PRO A 62 -4.04 9.38 -22.89
N ASN A 63 -3.89 10.72 -22.88
CA ASN A 63 -2.83 11.44 -23.59
C ASN A 63 -1.63 11.77 -22.67
N GLY A 64 -1.60 11.21 -21.46
CA GLY A 64 -0.53 11.42 -20.51
C GLY A 64 0.79 10.78 -20.97
N ASP A 65 1.86 11.15 -20.28
CA ASP A 65 3.21 10.71 -20.55
C ASP A 65 3.57 9.43 -19.78
N ARG A 66 4.10 8.44 -20.51
CA ARG A 66 4.60 7.18 -19.94
C ARG A 66 5.82 7.40 -19.06
N ARG A 67 6.66 8.40 -19.33
CA ARG A 67 7.84 8.70 -18.48
C ARG A 67 7.40 9.25 -17.13
N SER A 68 6.45 10.17 -17.12
CA SER A 68 5.81 10.68 -15.90
C SER A 68 5.17 9.56 -15.07
N LEU A 69 4.47 8.62 -15.72
CA LEU A 69 3.91 7.43 -15.06
C LEU A 69 5.00 6.52 -14.47
N PHE A 70 6.08 6.27 -15.21
CA PHE A 70 7.20 5.47 -14.74
C PHE A 70 7.94 6.16 -13.57
N ALA A 71 8.19 7.46 -13.65
CA ALA A 71 8.78 8.24 -12.57
C ALA A 71 7.92 8.17 -11.30
N PHE A 72 6.60 8.30 -11.45
CA PHE A 72 5.69 8.17 -10.32
C PHE A 72 5.76 6.77 -9.69
N ARG A 73 5.78 5.71 -10.51
CA ARG A 73 6.01 4.33 -10.02
C ARG A 73 7.30 4.22 -9.21
N GLN A 74 8.41 4.77 -9.68
CA GLN A 74 9.69 4.71 -8.94
C GLN A 74 9.62 5.36 -7.56
N LEU A 75 8.72 6.33 -7.37
CA LEU A 75 8.51 7.01 -6.09
C LEU A 75 7.70 6.17 -5.09
N VAL A 76 6.71 5.40 -5.57
CA VAL A 76 5.69 4.78 -4.69
C VAL A 76 5.72 3.25 -4.63
N ASP A 77 6.26 2.58 -5.65
CA ASP A 77 6.37 1.12 -5.68
C ASP A 77 7.33 0.54 -4.62
N PRO A 78 8.43 1.21 -4.23
CA PRO A 78 9.36 0.61 -3.28
C PRO A 78 8.75 0.39 -1.88
N ILE A 79 8.89 -0.83 -1.36
CA ILE A 79 8.59 -1.15 0.05
C ILE A 79 9.84 -0.81 0.89
N PRO A 80 9.71 0.00 1.96
CA PRO A 80 10.84 0.32 2.81
C PRO A 80 11.24 -0.85 3.70
N ALA A 81 12.53 -0.94 4.03
CA ALA A 81 13.01 -1.73 5.15
C ALA A 81 12.40 -1.20 6.45
N PHE A 82 12.07 -2.08 7.40
CA PHE A 82 11.74 -1.68 8.77
C PHE A 82 13.02 -1.33 9.54
N THR A 83 13.68 -0.25 9.13
CA THR A 83 14.89 0.32 9.75
C THR A 83 14.65 1.77 10.15
N ARG A 84 15.61 2.40 10.83
CA ARG A 84 15.46 3.79 11.30
C ARG A 84 15.30 4.81 10.17
N SER A 85 16.14 4.71 9.14
CA SER A 85 16.03 5.55 7.93
C SER A 85 15.27 4.82 6.84
N TYR A 86 14.60 5.59 5.98
CA TYR A 86 14.00 5.05 4.77
C TYR A 86 15.09 4.44 3.88
N SER A 87 14.89 3.19 3.50
CA SER A 87 15.70 2.48 2.50
C SER A 87 14.79 1.51 1.76
N PRO A 88 14.68 1.59 0.43
CA PRO A 88 13.86 0.65 -0.34
C PRO A 88 14.50 -0.74 -0.30
N THR A 89 13.69 -1.78 -0.07
CA THR A 89 14.17 -3.19 -0.06
C THR A 89 13.34 -4.13 -0.91
N GLY A 90 12.11 -3.75 -1.24
CA GLY A 90 11.22 -4.55 -2.07
C GLY A 90 10.35 -3.69 -2.96
N SER A 91 9.39 -4.33 -3.61
CA SER A 91 8.44 -3.69 -4.52
C SER A 91 7.02 -4.15 -4.17
N THR A 92 6.08 -3.21 -4.13
CA THR A 92 4.66 -3.50 -3.93
C THR A 92 4.13 -4.39 -5.04
N GLU A 93 4.61 -4.19 -6.28
CA GLU A 93 4.31 -5.05 -7.42
C GLU A 93 4.75 -6.50 -7.17
N GLN A 94 5.99 -6.70 -6.70
CA GLN A 94 6.51 -8.05 -6.41
C GLN A 94 5.78 -8.72 -5.24
N ALA A 95 5.44 -7.95 -4.20
CA ALA A 95 4.65 -8.46 -3.08
C ALA A 95 3.25 -8.91 -3.54
N TYR A 96 2.59 -8.08 -4.34
CA TYR A 96 1.27 -8.42 -4.89
C TYR A 96 1.33 -9.61 -5.86
N GLN A 97 2.38 -9.70 -6.68
CA GLN A 97 2.64 -10.88 -7.50
C GLN A 97 2.73 -12.14 -6.63
N THR A 98 3.55 -12.10 -5.58
CA THR A 98 3.73 -13.25 -4.67
C THR A 98 2.41 -13.66 -4.02
N LEU A 99 1.60 -12.69 -3.60
CA LEU A 99 0.25 -12.95 -3.07
C LEU A 99 -0.65 -13.64 -4.09
N LEU A 100 -0.72 -13.13 -5.33
CA LEU A 100 -1.56 -13.72 -6.36
C LEU A 100 -1.12 -15.15 -6.75
N HIS A 101 0.18 -15.38 -6.84
CA HIS A 101 0.71 -16.70 -7.21
C HIS A 101 0.67 -17.69 -6.03
N GLY A 102 0.77 -17.22 -4.79
CA GLY A 102 0.66 -18.03 -3.59
C GLY A 102 -0.78 -18.30 -3.14
N ALA A 103 -1.75 -17.50 -3.60
CA ALA A 103 -3.15 -17.71 -3.29
C ALA A 103 -3.71 -18.95 -3.98
N SER A 104 -4.40 -19.79 -3.20
CA SER A 104 -5.18 -20.94 -3.65
C SER A 104 -6.59 -20.86 -3.09
N VAL A 105 -7.55 -21.41 -3.82
CA VAL A 105 -8.94 -21.51 -3.40
C VAL A 105 -9.20 -22.94 -2.98
N ASP A 106 -9.77 -23.14 -1.80
CA ASP A 106 -10.24 -24.45 -1.37
C ASP A 106 -11.47 -24.85 -2.20
N GLY A 107 -11.51 -26.10 -2.63
CA GLY A 107 -12.05 -26.57 -3.92
C GLY A 107 -13.55 -26.38 -4.20
N GLU A 108 -14.30 -25.69 -3.34
CA GLU A 108 -15.76 -25.58 -3.43
C GLU A 108 -16.27 -24.17 -3.78
N SER A 109 -15.42 -23.14 -3.81
CA SER A 109 -15.85 -21.77 -4.14
C SER A 109 -15.52 -21.38 -5.58
N GLU A 110 -16.44 -21.64 -6.51
CA GLU A 110 -16.33 -21.18 -7.91
C GLU A 110 -16.18 -19.65 -8.00
N PHE A 111 -16.89 -18.91 -7.14
CA PHE A 111 -16.77 -17.46 -7.08
C PHE A 111 -15.35 -17.00 -6.72
N ALA A 112 -14.76 -17.54 -5.64
CA ALA A 112 -13.41 -17.16 -5.24
C ALA A 112 -12.37 -17.57 -6.29
N ALA A 113 -12.56 -18.73 -6.95
CA ALA A 113 -11.72 -19.16 -8.05
C ALA A 113 -11.80 -18.19 -9.26
N GLY A 114 -13.01 -17.75 -9.61
CA GLY A 114 -13.24 -16.75 -10.65
C GLY A 114 -12.56 -15.41 -10.35
N VAL A 115 -12.74 -14.88 -9.14
CA VAL A 115 -12.10 -13.62 -8.70
C VAL A 115 -10.57 -13.73 -8.73
N LEU A 116 -10.01 -14.84 -8.26
CA LEU A 116 -8.56 -15.06 -8.29
C LEU A 116 -8.03 -15.17 -9.73
N SER A 117 -8.76 -15.85 -10.62
CA SER A 117 -8.40 -15.96 -12.03
C SER A 117 -8.40 -14.59 -12.72
N GLU A 118 -9.45 -13.81 -12.50
CA GLU A 118 -9.56 -12.45 -13.05
C GLU A 118 -8.44 -11.54 -12.52
N ALA A 119 -8.12 -11.63 -11.21
CA ALA A 119 -7.03 -10.85 -10.64
C ALA A 119 -5.67 -11.19 -11.27
N LYS A 120 -5.40 -12.49 -11.51
CA LYS A 120 -4.19 -12.94 -12.22
C LYS A 120 -4.14 -12.42 -13.65
N GLU A 121 -5.25 -12.50 -14.39
CA GLU A 121 -5.32 -12.00 -15.76
C GLU A 121 -5.11 -10.48 -15.85
N ARG A 122 -5.76 -9.71 -14.97
CA ARG A 122 -5.58 -8.25 -14.87
C ARG A 122 -4.14 -7.89 -14.48
N PHE A 123 -3.54 -8.65 -13.56
CA PHE A 123 -2.15 -8.45 -13.18
C PHE A 123 -1.20 -8.72 -14.36
N GLU A 124 -1.43 -9.77 -15.14
CA GLU A 124 -0.58 -10.12 -16.28
C GLU A 124 -0.74 -9.16 -17.47
N SER A 125 -1.97 -8.73 -17.76
CA SER A 125 -2.25 -7.77 -18.84
C SER A 125 -1.76 -6.34 -18.56
N GLY A 126 -1.56 -5.97 -17.29
CA GLY A 126 -1.05 -4.65 -16.90
C GLY A 126 0.45 -4.40 -17.13
N LYS A 127 1.19 -5.36 -17.68
CA LYS A 127 2.64 -5.25 -17.92
C LYS A 127 2.95 -4.23 -19.03
N ILE A 128 3.95 -3.39 -18.78
CA ILE A 128 4.49 -2.41 -19.72
C ILE A 128 5.97 -2.71 -19.92
N ALA A 129 6.46 -2.70 -21.16
CA ALA A 129 7.88 -2.86 -21.47
C ALA A 129 8.71 -1.68 -20.93
N ASN A 130 9.99 -1.94 -20.63
CA ASN A 130 10.91 -0.88 -20.20
C ASN A 130 11.01 0.26 -21.23
N LEU A 131 11.16 1.48 -20.73
CA LEU A 131 11.16 2.70 -21.56
C LEU A 131 12.41 2.86 -22.43
N ASP A 132 13.52 2.23 -22.02
CA ASP A 132 14.82 2.28 -22.71
C ASP A 132 15.00 1.13 -23.72
N GLY A 133 13.98 0.27 -23.88
CA GLY A 133 14.05 -0.90 -24.74
C GLY A 133 14.85 -2.07 -24.17
N SER A 134 15.34 -1.98 -22.92
CA SER A 134 15.97 -3.10 -22.25
C SER A 134 14.95 -4.23 -21.99
N PRO A 135 15.39 -5.51 -21.91
CA PRO A 135 14.51 -6.59 -21.53
C PRO A 135 13.94 -6.36 -20.12
N GLY A 136 12.62 -6.44 -20.01
CA GLY A 136 11.93 -6.30 -18.72
C GLY A 136 10.53 -5.73 -18.87
N VAL A 137 9.77 -5.86 -17.79
CA VAL A 137 8.43 -5.30 -17.68
C VAL A 137 8.26 -4.65 -16.32
N TRP A 138 7.35 -3.68 -16.26
CA TRP A 138 6.91 -3.01 -15.06
C TRP A 138 5.40 -2.81 -15.12
N ARG A 139 4.76 -2.58 -13.98
CA ARG A 139 3.32 -2.27 -13.92
C ARG A 139 3.07 -0.85 -13.43
N PRO A 140 2.05 -0.17 -13.98
CA PRO A 140 1.73 1.18 -13.58
C PRO A 140 1.17 1.22 -12.16
N VAL A 141 1.59 2.22 -11.39
CA VAL A 141 0.94 2.59 -10.13
C VAL A 141 0.20 3.89 -10.38
N TYR A 142 -1.12 3.87 -10.19
CA TYR A 142 -1.96 5.04 -10.37
C TYR A 142 -2.29 5.64 -9.01
N VAL A 143 -2.21 6.96 -8.93
CA VAL A 143 -2.62 7.74 -7.76
C VAL A 143 -4.12 7.99 -7.80
N VAL A 144 -4.76 7.87 -6.64
CA VAL A 144 -6.15 8.24 -6.44
C VAL A 144 -6.24 9.18 -5.23
N PRO A 145 -6.78 10.39 -5.38
CA PRO A 145 -7.31 10.98 -6.61
C PRO A 145 -6.19 11.44 -7.56
N GLU A 146 -6.48 11.45 -8.86
CA GLU A 146 -5.49 11.76 -9.91
C GLU A 146 -5.02 13.23 -9.91
N ASP A 147 -5.79 14.11 -9.28
CA ASP A 147 -5.51 15.54 -9.16
C ASP A 147 -4.69 15.90 -7.91
N TRP A 148 -4.05 14.91 -7.28
CA TRP A 148 -3.20 15.08 -6.09
C TRP A 148 -2.18 16.22 -6.22
N TYR A 149 -1.67 16.49 -7.43
CA TYR A 149 -0.70 17.55 -7.69
C TYR A 149 -1.31 18.96 -7.71
N ALA A 150 -2.63 19.06 -7.91
CA ALA A 150 -3.38 20.31 -7.91
C ALA A 150 -4.13 20.53 -6.59
N ALA A 151 -3.96 19.63 -5.62
CA ALA A 151 -4.62 19.73 -4.34
C ALA A 151 -4.11 20.96 -3.56
N SER A 152 -5.05 21.82 -3.14
CA SER A 152 -4.77 22.95 -2.27
C SER A 152 -4.34 22.47 -0.88
N ALA A 153 -3.69 23.35 -0.11
CA ALA A 153 -3.33 23.08 1.28
C ALA A 153 -4.54 22.71 2.17
N GLU A 154 -5.76 23.01 1.73
CA GLU A 154 -7.01 22.68 2.43
C GLU A 154 -7.39 21.19 2.31
N ARG A 155 -6.88 20.47 1.29
CA ARG A 155 -7.12 19.03 1.10
C ARG A 155 -6.21 18.14 1.93
N PHE A 156 -5.09 18.69 2.41
CA PHE A 156 -4.11 17.96 3.20
C PHE A 156 -4.12 18.50 4.63
N GLN A 157 -3.98 17.60 5.59
CA GLN A 157 -3.74 18.01 6.97
C GLN A 157 -2.26 18.34 7.13
N ARG A 158 -1.99 19.48 7.76
CA ARG A 158 -0.62 19.81 8.15
C ARG A 158 -0.16 18.78 9.18
N LEU A 159 0.95 18.11 8.89
CA LEU A 159 1.62 17.21 9.83
C LEU A 159 2.84 17.93 10.39
N ASP A 160 2.78 18.33 11.66
CA ASP A 160 3.92 18.87 12.38
C ASP A 160 4.61 17.73 13.15
N ILE A 161 5.81 17.36 12.71
CA ILE A 161 6.60 16.29 13.34
C ILE A 161 7.62 16.93 14.26
N ASP A 162 7.46 16.74 15.57
CA ASP A 162 8.50 17.05 16.53
C ASP A 162 9.52 15.91 16.61
N LEU A 163 10.70 16.15 16.01
CA LEU A 163 11.82 15.21 16.01
C LEU A 163 12.44 14.99 17.41
N ASN A 164 12.12 15.85 18.39
CA ASN A 164 12.59 15.72 19.76
C ASN A 164 11.60 14.95 20.65
N ALA A 165 10.31 14.89 20.29
CA ALA A 165 9.27 14.20 21.06
C ALA A 165 9.00 12.76 20.57
N THR A 166 9.62 12.34 19.47
CA THR A 166 9.35 11.05 18.79
C THR A 166 9.80 9.82 19.58
N ALA A 167 10.59 9.97 20.64
CA ALA A 167 11.01 8.87 21.52
C ALA A 167 10.05 8.63 22.72
N ASN A 168 8.99 9.44 22.88
CA ASN A 168 8.09 9.36 24.03
C ASN A 168 6.88 8.44 23.75
N SER A 169 6.33 7.85 24.82
CA SER A 169 5.10 7.04 24.76
C SER A 169 3.88 7.83 24.24
N ASP A 170 3.94 9.16 24.30
CA ASP A 170 2.87 10.07 23.89
C ASP A 170 2.96 10.48 22.41
N SER A 171 3.98 10.02 21.67
CA SER A 171 4.07 10.28 20.23
C SER A 171 2.96 9.54 19.47
N GLU A 172 2.38 10.19 18.45
CA GLU A 172 1.41 9.56 17.54
C GLU A 172 2.05 8.48 16.65
N PHE A 173 3.38 8.48 16.53
CA PHE A 173 4.14 7.58 15.67
C PHE A 173 5.01 6.60 16.47
N ALA A 174 5.20 5.41 15.92
CA ALA A 174 6.21 4.47 16.39
C ALA A 174 7.57 4.77 15.75
N VAL A 175 8.63 4.70 16.55
CA VAL A 175 10.04 4.85 16.09
C VAL A 175 10.72 3.49 16.03
N ILE A 176 11.40 3.21 14.92
CA ILE A 176 12.17 1.97 14.72
C ILE A 176 13.63 2.20 15.12
N GLY A 177 14.17 1.32 15.97
CA GLY A 177 15.61 1.26 16.32
C GLY A 177 16.03 2.19 17.46
N GLY A 178 15.41 2.02 18.64
CA GLY A 178 15.48 2.94 19.78
C GLY A 178 16.88 3.33 20.31
N GLU A 179 16.88 4.52 20.94
CA GLU A 179 17.90 5.26 21.71
C GLU A 179 18.67 6.40 21.01
N GLU A 180 18.71 6.51 19.68
CA GLU A 180 19.35 7.66 19.02
C GLU A 180 18.34 8.77 18.65
N SER A 181 18.67 10.04 18.92
CA SER A 181 17.88 11.21 18.54
C SER A 181 17.78 11.36 17.02
N LEU A 182 16.56 11.52 16.48
CA LEU A 182 16.34 11.75 15.05
C LEU A 182 16.94 13.11 14.67
N GLU A 183 17.94 13.10 13.80
CA GLU A 183 18.56 14.34 13.28
C GLU A 183 18.27 14.47 11.79
N LEU A 184 17.62 15.57 11.41
CA LEU A 184 17.58 15.99 10.01
C LEU A 184 18.90 16.68 9.69
N ARG A 185 19.77 16.03 8.89
CA ARG A 185 21.02 16.64 8.44
C ARG A 185 20.78 17.33 7.10
N LEU A 186 20.80 18.67 7.13
CA LEU A 186 20.88 19.48 5.92
C LEU A 186 22.35 19.53 5.50
N GLY A 187 22.64 19.03 4.30
CA GLY A 187 23.96 19.11 3.65
C GLY A 187 24.00 20.22 2.63
#